data_AF-A0A3D4CP85-F1
#
_entry.id   AF-A0A3D4CP85-F1
#
_cell.length_a   1.000
_cell.length_b   1.000
_cell.length_c   1.000
_cell.angle_alpha   90.00
_cell.angle_beta   90.00
_cell.angle_gamma   90.00
#
_symmetry.space_group_name_H-M   'P 1'
#
loop_
_entity.id
_entity.type
_entity.pdbx_description
1 polymer ?
#
loop_
_entity_poly.entity_id
_entity_poly.type
_entity_poly.pdbx_seq_one_letter_code
_entity_poly.pdbx_strand_id
1 'polypeptide(L)'
;DAAIKTQAGILPIDSKFPMENFQKIYQASSATDKALARTAFIRDVKKHIKDISGKYILPEEGTLDFALMYIPSETIFYEIVNEQELMDLARESRVYPVSPTTLYAHLQTILLSLEGQKIAGKTSEVFTLLRAVQKDYEKLNENFTLLGKHLTNAYNSMNSTSQSMNQIGNKLDSAHQLKSNLLPEEKEE
;
A
#
# COMPACT_ATOMS: atom_id res chain seq x y z
N ASP A 1 7.15 13.82 28.69
CA ASP A 1 6.01 13.20 27.98
C ASP A 1 6.06 13.62 26.53
N ALA A 2 5.66 12.70 25.66
CA ALA A 2 5.54 12.91 24.22
C ALA A 2 4.25 12.25 23.72
N ALA A 3 3.84 12.60 22.50
CA ALA A 3 2.66 12.03 21.88
C ALA A 3 2.91 11.87 20.37
N ILE A 4 2.60 10.69 19.83
CA ILE A 4 2.68 10.42 18.40
C ILE A 4 1.26 10.52 17.83
N LYS A 5 1.07 11.43 16.87
CA LYS A 5 -0.19 11.58 16.16
C LYS A 5 -0.22 10.61 14.97
N THR A 6 -1.20 9.73 14.95
CA THR A 6 -1.45 8.80 13.84
C THR A 6 -2.86 9.01 13.30
N GLN A 7 -3.21 8.38 12.17
CA GLN A 7 -4.59 8.39 11.68
C GLN A 7 -5.57 7.65 12.63
N ALA A 8 -5.07 6.68 13.41
CA ALA A 8 -5.88 5.88 14.34
C ALA A 8 -6.10 6.56 15.70
N GLY A 9 -5.38 7.63 15.99
CA GLY A 9 -5.42 8.33 17.28
C GLY A 9 -4.04 8.76 17.76
N ILE A 10 -4.02 9.33 18.97
CA ILE A 10 -2.80 9.81 19.63
C ILE A 10 -2.22 8.68 20.49
N LEU A 11 -0.99 8.25 20.21
CA LEU A 11 -0.24 7.34 21.07
C LEU A 11 0.52 8.14 22.13
N PRO A 12 0.16 8.06 23.42
CA PRO A 12 0.86 8.75 24.49
C PRO A 12 2.14 8.02 24.89
N ILE A 13 3.17 8.79 25.26
CA ILE A 13 4.44 8.30 25.78
C ILE A 13 4.77 9.09 27.05
N ASP A 14 4.65 8.46 28.21
CA ASP A 14 5.08 9.07 29.47
C ASP A 14 6.58 8.83 29.67
N SER A 15 7.30 9.88 30.07
CA SER A 15 8.76 9.83 30.27
C SER A 15 9.18 10.19 31.70
N LYS A 16 8.26 10.23 32.65
CA LYS A 16 8.47 10.68 34.03
C LYS A 16 8.75 9.50 34.96
N PHE A 17 9.67 8.63 34.55
CA PHE A 17 9.98 7.42 35.30
C PHE A 17 10.76 7.72 36.61
N PRO A 18 10.28 7.29 37.79
CA PRO A 18 10.94 7.56 39.06
C PRO A 18 12.19 6.69 39.25
N MET A 19 13.35 7.33 39.30
CA MET A 19 14.66 6.65 39.36
C MET A 19 15.17 6.37 40.79
N GLU A 20 14.60 7.05 41.77
CA GLU A 20 15.20 7.21 43.10
C GLU A 20 15.34 5.88 43.85
N ASN A 21 14.29 5.05 43.86
CA ASN A 21 14.33 3.77 44.57
C ASN A 21 15.19 2.73 43.86
N PHE A 22 15.34 2.80 42.53
CA PHE A 22 16.30 1.96 41.82
C PHE A 22 17.74 2.28 42.22
N GLN A 23 18.08 3.56 42.34
CA GLN A 23 19.42 3.97 42.82
C GLN A 23 19.71 3.41 44.22
N LYS A 24 18.71 3.41 45.11
CA LYS A 24 18.83 2.83 46.46
C LYS A 24 19.08 1.31 46.43
N ILE A 25 18.50 0.57 45.49
CA ILE A 25 18.78 -0.88 45.32
C ILE A 25 20.27 -1.10 45.00
N TYR A 26 20.85 -0.25 44.16
CA TYR A 26 22.25 -0.39 43.74
C TYR A 26 23.25 0.09 44.80
N GLN A 27 22.88 1.09 45.60
CA GLN A 27 23.70 1.66 46.67
C GLN A 27 23.61 0.87 47.99
N ALA A 28 22.58 0.03 48.16
CA ALA A 28 22.39 -0.77 49.35
C ALA A 28 23.56 -1.76 49.57
N SER A 29 24.19 -1.68 50.76
CA SER A 29 25.30 -2.56 51.14
C SER A 29 24.85 -3.84 51.85
N SER A 30 23.66 -3.83 52.45
CA SER A 30 23.09 -4.99 53.14
C SER A 30 21.97 -5.65 52.31
N ALA A 31 21.81 -6.96 52.47
CA ALA A 31 20.73 -7.70 51.81
C ALA A 31 19.34 -7.20 52.23
N THR A 32 19.19 -6.79 53.50
CA THR A 32 17.95 -6.23 54.05
C THR A 32 17.57 -4.91 53.39
N ASP A 33 18.53 -3.98 53.27
CA ASP A 33 18.29 -2.68 52.63
C ASP A 33 17.95 -2.84 51.15
N LYS A 34 18.62 -3.78 50.47
CA LYS A 34 18.35 -4.10 49.07
C LYS A 34 16.93 -4.63 48.88
N ALA A 35 16.46 -5.50 49.79
CA ALA A 35 15.09 -6.03 49.75
C ALA A 35 14.04 -4.91 49.96
N LEU A 36 14.25 -4.04 50.96
CA LEU A 36 13.36 -2.91 51.23
C LEU A 36 13.29 -1.94 50.04
N ALA A 37 14.44 -1.60 49.44
CA ALA A 37 14.50 -0.74 48.27
C ALA A 37 13.80 -1.36 47.05
N ARG A 38 13.91 -2.69 46.87
CA ARG A 38 13.20 -3.41 45.79
C ARG A 38 11.68 -3.36 45.98
N THR A 39 11.18 -3.59 47.19
CA THR A 39 9.73 -3.46 47.46
C THR A 39 9.23 -2.04 47.21
N ALA A 40 10.00 -1.02 47.59
CA ALA A 40 9.66 0.36 47.32
C ALA A 40 9.66 0.68 45.81
N PHE A 41 10.64 0.19 45.06
CA PHE A 41 10.71 0.32 43.62
C PHE A 41 9.49 -0.31 42.92
N ILE A 42 9.15 -1.56 43.25
CA ILE A 42 7.99 -2.25 42.69
C ILE A 42 6.72 -1.44 42.94
N ARG A 43 6.51 -0.95 44.16
CA ARG A 43 5.35 -0.12 44.51
C ARG A 43 5.27 1.15 43.66
N ASP A 44 6.40 1.83 43.46
CA ASP A 44 6.45 3.06 42.68
C ASP A 44 6.14 2.81 41.20
N VAL A 45 6.68 1.73 40.63
CA VAL A 45 6.37 1.34 39.23
C VAL A 45 4.89 1.02 39.08
N LYS A 46 4.28 0.28 40.03
CA LYS A 46 2.83 0.01 40.01
C LYS A 46 2.00 1.28 40.03
N LYS A 47 2.37 2.23 40.89
CA LYS A 47 1.69 3.53 40.96
C LYS A 47 1.81 4.26 39.62
N HIS A 48 3.00 4.28 39.04
CA HIS A 48 3.25 4.97 37.79
C HIS A 48 2.46 4.36 36.62
N ILE A 49 2.39 3.02 36.52
CA ILE A 49 1.54 2.33 35.54
C ILE A 49 0.07 2.78 35.66
N LYS A 50 -0.47 2.81 36.87
CA LYS A 50 -1.85 3.25 37.11
C LYS A 50 -2.06 4.73 36.77
N ASP A 51 -1.12 5.57 37.14
CA ASP A 51 -1.14 7.00 36.83
C ASP A 51 -1.13 7.24 35.31
N ILE A 52 -0.30 6.50 34.56
CA ILE A 52 -0.24 6.61 33.10
C ILE A 52 -1.57 6.17 32.48
N SER A 53 -2.08 5.02 32.91
CA SER A 53 -3.34 4.47 32.40
C SER A 53 -4.49 5.47 32.58
N GLY A 54 -4.64 6.02 33.79
CA GLY A 54 -5.73 6.96 34.08
C GLY A 54 -5.58 8.35 33.44
N LYS A 55 -4.35 8.82 33.20
CA LYS A 55 -4.11 10.18 32.68
C LYS A 55 -4.03 10.27 31.17
N TYR A 56 -3.57 9.21 30.51
CA TYR A 56 -3.23 9.28 29.10
C TYR A 56 -4.02 8.32 28.22
N ILE A 57 -4.67 7.30 28.76
CA ILE A 57 -5.52 6.39 27.98
C ILE A 57 -6.96 6.92 28.05
N LEU A 58 -7.26 7.88 27.17
CA LEU A 58 -8.53 8.57 27.05
C LEU A 58 -9.08 8.42 25.61
N PRO A 59 -9.61 7.25 25.23
CA PRO A 59 -10.10 7.01 23.86
C PRO A 59 -11.20 7.98 23.42
N GLU A 60 -12.06 8.41 24.35
CA GLU A 60 -13.11 9.42 24.10
C GLU A 60 -12.52 10.81 23.75
N GLU A 61 -11.27 11.07 24.15
CA GLU A 61 -10.51 12.29 23.84
C GLU A 61 -9.54 12.09 22.66
N GLY A 62 -9.60 10.95 21.97
CA GLY A 62 -8.84 10.68 20.74
C GLY A 62 -7.45 10.06 20.95
N THR A 63 -7.14 9.55 22.14
CA THR A 63 -5.96 8.71 22.32
C THR A 63 -6.20 7.28 21.85
N LEU A 64 -5.14 6.53 21.62
CA LEU A 64 -5.23 5.08 21.52
C LEU A 64 -5.64 4.47 22.87
N ASP A 65 -6.06 3.21 22.84
CA ASP A 65 -6.46 2.44 24.02
C ASP A 65 -5.27 1.92 24.85
N PHE A 66 -4.05 2.35 24.52
CA PHE A 66 -2.82 2.05 25.24
C PHE A 66 -1.83 3.22 25.24
N ALA A 67 -0.85 3.15 26.15
CA ALA A 67 0.23 4.13 26.26
C ALA A 67 1.60 3.45 26.43
N LEU A 68 2.67 4.15 26.06
CA LEU A 68 4.04 3.72 26.31
C LEU A 68 4.59 4.37 27.60
N MET A 69 5.22 3.57 28.45
CA MET A 69 5.96 4.02 29.62
C MET A 69 7.45 3.96 29.32
N TYR A 70 8.06 5.11 29.05
CA TYR A 70 9.47 5.20 28.72
C TYR A 70 10.36 5.09 29.95
N ILE A 71 11.27 4.11 29.92
CA ILE A 71 12.27 3.84 30.95
C ILE A 71 13.65 4.18 30.36
N PRO A 72 14.37 5.19 30.86
CA PRO A 72 15.57 5.72 30.21
C PRO A 72 16.82 4.86 30.35
N SER A 73 16.72 3.67 30.98
CA SER A 73 17.83 2.74 31.20
C SER A 73 17.41 1.34 30.80
N GLU A 74 18.21 0.69 29.96
CA GLU A 74 18.01 -0.71 29.59
C GLU A 74 18.05 -1.62 30.82
N THR A 75 19.00 -1.41 31.74
CA THR A 75 19.11 -2.21 32.96
C THR A 75 17.83 -2.17 33.79
N ILE A 76 17.23 -0.99 33.94
CA ILE A 76 16.01 -0.80 34.73
C ILE A 76 14.81 -1.40 34.01
N PHE A 77 14.76 -1.24 32.69
CA PHE A 77 13.77 -1.90 31.87
C PHE A 77 13.81 -3.42 32.07
N TYR A 78 15.01 -4.02 32.04
CA TYR A 78 15.17 -5.47 32.28
C TYR A 78 14.71 -5.90 33.67
N GLU A 79 14.97 -5.11 34.72
CA GLU A 79 14.45 -5.40 36.06
C GLU A 79 12.92 -5.36 36.09
N ILE A 80 12.28 -4.40 35.42
CA ILE A 80 10.82 -4.29 35.38
C ILE A 80 10.19 -5.46 34.62
N VAL A 81 10.71 -5.79 33.44
CA VAL A 81 10.13 -6.85 32.60
C VAL A 81 10.31 -8.25 33.16
N ASN A 82 11.29 -8.44 34.05
CA ASN A 82 11.48 -9.70 34.77
C ASN A 82 10.58 -9.84 36.01
N GLU A 83 9.90 -8.78 36.44
CA GLU A 83 8.93 -8.82 37.54
C GLU A 83 7.54 -9.12 37.00
N GLN A 84 7.12 -10.39 37.10
CA GLN A 84 5.85 -10.88 36.58
C GLN A 84 4.65 -10.02 37.01
N GLU A 85 4.59 -9.64 38.30
CA GLU A 85 3.49 -8.84 38.84
C GLU A 85 3.41 -7.44 38.20
N LEU A 86 4.55 -6.85 37.82
CA LEU A 86 4.57 -5.57 37.11
C LEU A 86 4.07 -5.72 35.68
N MET A 87 4.48 -6.80 35.00
CA MET A 87 4.07 -7.05 33.62
C MET A 87 2.59 -7.40 33.49
N ASP A 88 2.03 -8.10 34.47
CA ASP A 88 0.61 -8.40 34.50
C ASP A 88 -0.21 -7.13 34.73
N LEU A 89 0.16 -6.31 35.71
CA LEU A 89 -0.48 -5.01 35.93
C LEU A 89 -0.36 -4.09 34.71
N ALA A 90 0.82 -4.04 34.09
CA ALA A 90 1.08 -3.23 32.90
C ALA A 90 0.15 -3.63 31.74
N ARG A 91 0.00 -4.95 31.51
CA ARG A 91 -0.91 -5.49 30.50
C ARG A 91 -2.38 -5.17 30.79
N GLU A 92 -2.83 -5.38 32.01
CA GLU A 92 -4.20 -5.04 32.43
C GLU A 92 -4.49 -3.54 32.30
N SER A 93 -3.50 -2.72 32.61
CA SER A 93 -3.59 -1.25 32.54
C SER A 93 -3.38 -0.71 31.11
N ARG A 94 -3.09 -1.57 30.13
CA ARG A 94 -2.72 -1.21 28.74
C ARG A 94 -1.57 -0.19 28.67
N VAL A 95 -0.61 -0.33 29.58
CA VAL A 95 0.61 0.47 29.61
C VAL A 95 1.78 -0.44 29.25
N TYR A 96 2.53 -0.08 28.23
CA TYR A 96 3.64 -0.89 27.74
C TYR A 96 4.98 -0.26 28.14
N PRO A 97 5.75 -0.90 29.04
CA PRO A 97 7.10 -0.46 29.35
C PRO A 97 7.98 -0.53 28.09
N VAL A 98 8.74 0.52 27.83
CA VAL A 98 9.71 0.58 26.73
C VAL A 98 11.02 1.20 27.20
N SER A 99 12.13 0.62 26.77
CA SER A 99 13.49 1.14 26.87
C SER A 99 13.85 2.04 25.68
N PRO A 100 15.03 2.69 25.64
CA PRO A 100 15.46 3.44 24.47
C PRO A 100 15.51 2.59 23.19
N THR A 101 16.00 1.35 23.27
CA THR A 101 16.10 0.47 22.10
C THR A 101 14.73 0.01 21.62
N THR A 102 13.84 -0.37 22.55
CA THR A 102 12.49 -0.85 22.19
C THR A 102 11.59 0.30 21.72
N LEU A 103 11.72 1.50 22.30
CA LEU A 103 11.05 2.69 21.80
C LEU A 103 11.49 3.00 20.37
N TYR A 104 12.80 2.97 20.09
CA TYR A 104 13.31 3.16 18.73
C TYR A 104 12.73 2.14 17.75
N ALA A 105 12.67 0.86 18.12
CA ALA A 105 12.07 -0.17 17.29
C ALA A 105 10.58 0.10 17.02
N HIS A 106 9.80 0.49 18.02
CA HIS A 106 8.40 0.88 17.86
C HIS A 106 8.24 2.08 16.91
N LEU A 107 9.06 3.12 17.06
CA LEU A 107 9.07 4.28 16.18
C LEU A 107 9.38 3.87 14.72
N GLN A 108 10.34 2.97 14.52
CA GLN A 108 10.68 2.46 13.20
C GLN A 108 9.52 1.68 12.57
N THR A 109 8.83 0.84 13.35
CA THR A 109 7.62 0.14 12.86
C THR A 109 6.51 1.12 12.48
N ILE A 110 6.29 2.17 13.28
CA ILE A 110 5.31 3.22 12.97
C ILE A 110 5.69 3.95 11.67
N LEU A 111 6.95 4.33 11.50
CA LEU A 111 7.44 4.97 10.28
C LEU A 111 7.22 4.10 9.04
N LEU A 112 7.58 2.81 9.11
CA LEU A 112 7.36 1.86 8.02
C LEU A 112 5.87 1.70 7.69
N SER A 113 4.99 1.68 8.69
CA SER A 113 3.55 1.65 8.49
C SER A 113 3.04 2.89 7.75
N LEU A 114 3.49 4.08 8.15
CA LEU A 114 3.13 5.35 7.50
C LEU A 114 3.64 5.44 6.06
N GLU A 115 4.86 4.96 5.78
CA GLU A 115 5.39 4.86 4.42
C GLU A 115 4.58 3.89 3.56
N GLY A 116 4.23 2.72 4.11
CA GLY A 116 3.36 1.74 3.46
C GLY A 116 2.00 2.33 3.09
N GLN A 117 1.37 3.11 3.98
CA GLN A 117 0.12 3.82 3.70
C GLN A 117 0.26 4.83 2.56
N LYS A 118 1.37 5.60 2.55
CA LYS A 118 1.64 6.57 1.48
C LYS A 118 1.81 5.89 0.12
N ILE A 119 2.48 4.75 0.08
CA ILE A 119 2.64 3.95 -1.15
C ILE A 119 1.28 3.42 -1.61
N ALA A 120 0.49 2.83 -0.72
CA ALA A 120 -0.84 2.32 -1.02
C ALA A 120 -1.77 3.40 -1.59
N GLY A 121 -1.69 4.63 -1.06
CA GLY A 121 -2.45 5.78 -1.59
C GLY A 121 -2.13 6.08 -3.05
N LYS A 122 -0.85 6.06 -3.44
CA LYS A 122 -0.42 6.30 -4.82
C LYS A 122 -0.78 5.18 -5.80
N THR A 123 -0.88 3.94 -5.31
CA THR A 123 -1.24 2.78 -6.14
C THR A 123 -2.65 2.94 -6.75
N SER A 124 -3.58 3.61 -6.07
CA SER A 124 -4.93 3.85 -6.59
C SER A 124 -4.95 4.75 -7.84
N GLU A 125 -4.07 5.76 -7.88
CA GLU A 125 -3.91 6.64 -9.04
C GLU A 125 -3.35 5.86 -10.24
N VAL A 126 -2.36 5.00 -10.00
CA VAL A 126 -1.79 4.12 -11.04
C VAL A 126 -2.85 3.18 -11.62
N PHE A 127 -3.67 2.54 -10.79
CA PHE A 127 -4.76 1.69 -11.28
C PHE A 127 -5.83 2.47 -12.06
N THR A 128 -6.11 3.71 -11.66
CA THR A 128 -7.04 4.57 -12.40
C THR A 128 -6.51 4.89 -13.79
N LEU A 129 -5.22 5.23 -13.89
CA LEU A 129 -4.56 5.46 -15.18
C LEU A 129 -4.57 4.20 -16.05
N LEU A 130 -4.26 3.04 -15.47
CA LEU A 130 -4.28 1.77 -16.21
C LEU A 130 -5.66 1.43 -16.77
N ARG A 131 -6.74 1.68 -16.02
CA ARG A 131 -8.11 1.49 -16.52
C ARG A 131 -8.44 2.44 -17.68
N ALA A 132 -7.98 3.68 -17.62
CA ALA A 132 -8.16 4.63 -18.72
C ALA A 132 -7.44 4.14 -19.99
N VAL A 133 -6.19 3.70 -19.85
CA VAL A 133 -5.40 3.13 -20.97
C VAL A 133 -6.07 1.88 -21.55
N GLN A 134 -6.60 0.98 -20.70
CA GLN A 134 -7.34 -0.19 -21.17
C GLN A 134 -8.55 0.19 -22.03
N LYS A 135 -9.34 1.18 -21.58
CA LYS A 135 -10.51 1.65 -22.32
C LYS A 135 -10.13 2.25 -23.69
N ASP A 136 -9.05 3.02 -23.72
CA ASP A 136 -8.54 3.58 -24.98
C ASP A 136 -8.06 2.48 -25.93
N TYR A 137 -7.41 1.44 -25.40
CA TYR A 137 -7.00 0.26 -26.17
C TYR A 137 -8.21 -0.50 -26.73
N GLU A 138 -9.25 -0.75 -25.94
CA GLU A 138 -10.48 -1.41 -26.39
C GLU A 138 -11.13 -0.65 -27.56
N LYS A 139 -11.23 0.67 -27.44
CA LYS A 139 -11.76 1.54 -28.51
C LYS A 139 -10.90 1.51 -29.77
N LEU A 140 -9.58 1.52 -29.61
CA LEU A 140 -8.65 1.40 -30.74
C LEU A 140 -8.80 0.04 -31.42
N ASN A 141 -8.94 -1.04 -30.66
CA ASN A 141 -9.12 -2.39 -31.19
C ASN A 141 -10.44 -2.54 -31.96
N GLU A 142 -11.53 -1.95 -31.47
CA GLU A 142 -12.81 -1.89 -32.19
C GLU A 142 -12.67 -1.15 -33.53
N ASN A 143 -12.04 0.02 -33.52
CA ASN A 143 -11.80 0.81 -34.73
C ASN A 143 -10.90 0.06 -35.73
N PHE A 144 -9.86 -0.62 -35.24
CA PHE A 144 -8.96 -1.41 -36.08
C PHE A 144 -9.67 -2.61 -36.70
N THR A 145 -10.53 -3.28 -35.93
CA THR A 145 -11.38 -4.37 -36.44
C THR A 145 -12.34 -3.87 -37.52
N LEU A 146 -12.95 -2.70 -37.32
CA LEU A 146 -13.84 -2.06 -38.31
C LEU A 146 -13.07 -1.69 -39.59
N LEU A 147 -11.87 -1.11 -39.45
CA LEU A 147 -11.00 -0.81 -40.58
C LEU A 147 -10.65 -2.06 -41.39
N GLY A 148 -10.33 -3.17 -40.70
CA GLY A 148 -10.11 -4.47 -41.34
C GLY A 148 -11.30 -4.91 -42.20
N LYS A 149 -12.52 -4.79 -41.67
CA LYS A 149 -13.76 -5.09 -42.44
C LYS A 149 -13.90 -4.21 -43.68
N HIS A 150 -13.64 -2.90 -43.56
CA HIS A 150 -13.71 -1.99 -44.70
C HIS A 150 -12.68 -2.33 -45.77
N LEU A 151 -11.45 -2.67 -45.40
CA LEU A 151 -10.41 -3.09 -46.34
C LEU A 151 -10.78 -4.40 -47.06
N THR A 152 -11.31 -5.39 -46.33
CA THR A 152 -11.80 -6.64 -46.95
C THR A 152 -12.92 -6.37 -47.94
N ASN A 153 -13.88 -5.51 -47.60
CA ASN A 153 -14.97 -5.15 -48.50
C ASN A 153 -14.46 -4.43 -49.76
N ALA A 154 -13.53 -3.49 -49.61
CA ALA A 154 -12.90 -2.79 -50.73
C ALA A 154 -12.14 -3.76 -51.65
N TYR A 155 -11.38 -4.69 -51.07
CA TYR A 155 -10.66 -5.74 -51.81
C TYR A 155 -11.62 -6.63 -52.61
N ASN A 156 -12.71 -7.09 -51.98
CA ASN A 156 -13.73 -7.89 -52.66
C ASN A 156 -14.39 -7.13 -53.81
N SER A 157 -14.72 -5.85 -53.59
CA SER A 157 -15.30 -4.99 -54.64
C SER A 157 -14.33 -4.79 -55.80
N MET A 158 -13.03 -4.61 -55.53
CA MET A 158 -11.99 -4.49 -56.56
C MET A 158 -11.93 -5.76 -57.43
N ASN A 159 -11.95 -6.94 -56.80
CA ASN A 159 -11.94 -8.22 -57.50
C ASN A 159 -13.17 -8.41 -58.39
N SER A 160 -14.38 -8.11 -57.88
CA SER A 160 -15.60 -8.17 -58.67
C SER A 160 -15.56 -7.22 -59.87
N THR A 161 -15.11 -5.97 -59.68
CA THR A 161 -14.97 -5.00 -60.77
C THR A 161 -13.97 -5.47 -61.83
N SER A 162 -12.82 -6.03 -61.41
CA SER A 162 -11.83 -6.58 -62.33
C SER A 162 -12.41 -7.74 -63.16
N GLN A 163 -13.19 -8.64 -62.56
CA GLN A 163 -13.89 -9.70 -63.28
C GLN A 163 -14.88 -9.15 -64.31
N SER A 164 -15.70 -8.16 -63.94
CA SER A 164 -16.62 -7.50 -64.87
C SER A 164 -15.89 -6.80 -66.02
N MET A 165 -14.76 -6.15 -65.74
CA MET A 165 -13.94 -5.50 -66.76
C MET A 165 -13.37 -6.50 -67.76
N ASN A 166 -12.86 -7.65 -67.28
CA ASN A 166 -12.40 -8.74 -68.15
C ASN A 166 -13.54 -9.30 -69.02
N GLN A 167 -14.74 -9.48 -68.46
CA GLN A 167 -15.91 -9.93 -69.23
C GLN A 167 -16.30 -8.93 -70.32
N ILE A 168 -16.28 -7.63 -70.02
CA ILE A 168 -16.55 -6.58 -71.01
C ILE A 168 -15.47 -6.59 -72.10
N GLY A 169 -14.19 -6.71 -71.72
CA GLY A 169 -13.08 -6.84 -72.67
C GLY A 169 -13.30 -8.01 -73.65
N ASN A 170 -13.58 -9.20 -73.12
CA ASN A 170 -13.86 -10.39 -73.94
C ASN A 170 -15.05 -10.20 -74.89
N LYS A 171 -16.11 -9.53 -74.44
CA LYS A 171 -17.28 -9.21 -75.29
C LYS A 171 -16.90 -8.22 -76.39
N LEU A 172 -16.08 -7.22 -76.08
CA LEU A 172 -15.59 -6.23 -77.05
C LEU A 172 -14.76 -6.93 -78.14
N ASP A 173 -13.85 -7.83 -77.73
CA ASP A 173 -13.01 -8.61 -78.65
C ASP A 173 -13.86 -9.50 -79.57
N SER A 174 -14.87 -10.17 -78.99
CA SER A 174 -15.82 -10.99 -79.75
C SER A 174 -16.60 -10.17 -80.77
N ALA A 175 -17.04 -8.96 -80.40
CA ALA A 175 -17.73 -8.05 -81.31
C ALA A 175 -16.81 -7.55 -82.44
N HIS A 176 -15.53 -7.29 -82.14
CA HIS A 176 -14.52 -6.94 -83.14
C HIS A 176 -14.29 -8.07 -84.15
N GLN A 177 -14.19 -9.33 -83.69
CA GLN A 177 -14.04 -10.50 -84.57
C GLN A 177 -15.28 -10.72 -85.45
N LEU A 178 -16.48 -10.56 -84.91
CA LEU A 178 -17.72 -10.60 -85.69
C LEU A 178 -17.73 -9.55 -86.81
N LYS A 179 -17.33 -8.31 -86.49
CA LYS A 179 -17.21 -7.24 -87.48
C LYS A 179 -16.18 -7.56 -88.57
N SER A 180 -15.01 -8.12 -88.23
CA SER A 180 -14.01 -8.50 -89.24
C SER A 180 -14.47 -9.67 -90.12
N ASN A 181 -15.26 -10.60 -89.59
CA ASN A 181 -15.79 -11.73 -90.36
C ASN A 181 -16.96 -11.33 -91.27
N LEU A 182 -17.74 -10.30 -90.90
CA LEU A 182 -18.83 -9.74 -91.71
C LEU A 182 -18.33 -8.79 -92.81
N LEU A 183 -17.10 -8.30 -92.70
CA LEU A 183 -16.40 -7.49 -93.70
C LEU A 183 -15.11 -8.22 -94.10
N PRO A 184 -15.17 -9.37 -94.79
CA PRO A 184 -13.95 -9.94 -95.35
C PRO A 184 -13.37 -8.91 -96.31
N GLU A 185 -12.09 -8.56 -96.12
CA GLU A 185 -11.37 -7.67 -97.03
C GLU A 185 -11.64 -8.10 -98.48
N GLU A 186 -12.15 -7.15 -99.27
CA GLU A 186 -12.23 -7.31 -100.71
C GLU A 186 -10.82 -7.66 -101.19
N LYS A 187 -10.64 -8.90 -101.66
CA LYS A 187 -9.44 -9.30 -102.37
C LYS A 187 -9.44 -8.53 -103.69
N GLU A 188 -8.70 -7.44 -103.77
CA GLU A 188 -8.35 -6.83 -105.04
C GLU A 188 -7.31 -7.73 -105.75
N GLU A 189 -7.71 -8.20 -106.95
CA GLU A 189 -6.86 -8.86 -107.96
C GLU A 189 -5.87 -7.89 -108.62
#